data_AF-A0A9D6T7J3-F1
#
_entry.id   AF-A0A9D6T7J3-F1
#
_cell.length_a   1.000
_cell.length_b   1.000
_cell.length_c   1.000
_cell.angle_alpha   90.00
_cell.angle_beta   90.00
_cell.angle_gamma   90.00
#
_symmetry.space_group_name_H-M   'P 1'
#
loop_
_entity.id
_entity.type
_entity.pdbx_description
1 polymer ?
#
loop_
_entity_poly.entity_id
_entity_poly.type
_entity_poly.pdbx_seq_one_letter_code
_entity_poly.pdbx_strand_id
1 'polypeptide(L)'
;MHSPTAPASFLYVSAAQHLGATRSQLLFATAPFFGVVVSAVLLGEPLMAAQFTASLLMATGIGVMFAARHGHAHVHDPFSDTHAHRDDDEHHSHDHAETAPLIHEHWHEHEPLAHAHPHWPDLHHRHRHS
;
A
#
# COMPACT_ATOMS: atom_id res chain seq x y z
N MET A 1 -14.99 -0.02 -33.34
CA MET A 1 -13.90 -0.57 -32.51
C MET A 1 -14.36 -0.51 -31.06
N HIS A 2 -15.15 -1.50 -30.62
CA HIS A 2 -15.61 -1.59 -29.23
C HIS A 2 -14.48 -2.22 -28.42
N SER A 3 -13.85 -1.45 -27.54
CA SER A 3 -12.93 -2.02 -26.56
C SER A 3 -13.75 -2.91 -25.63
N PRO A 4 -13.45 -4.21 -25.49
CA PRO A 4 -14.13 -5.04 -24.50
C PRO A 4 -13.76 -4.48 -23.13
N THR A 5 -14.72 -3.83 -22.47
CA THR A 5 -14.61 -3.51 -21.05
C THR A 5 -14.56 -4.85 -20.32
N ALA A 6 -13.39 -5.33 -19.95
CA ALA A 6 -13.25 -6.54 -19.15
C ALA A 6 -13.66 -6.18 -17.71
N PRO A 7 -14.91 -6.50 -17.27
CA PRO A 7 -15.38 -6.08 -15.96
C PRO A 7 -14.51 -6.65 -14.83
N ALA A 8 -13.93 -7.84 -15.05
CA ALA A 8 -13.00 -8.47 -14.13
C ALA A 8 -11.73 -7.63 -13.90
N SER A 9 -11.17 -7.02 -14.94
CA SER A 9 -9.99 -6.15 -14.82
C SER A 9 -10.33 -4.86 -14.08
N PHE A 10 -11.51 -4.29 -14.32
CA PHE A 10 -11.98 -3.12 -13.58
C PHE A 10 -12.15 -3.44 -12.08
N LEU A 11 -12.81 -4.55 -11.75
CA LEU A 11 -12.99 -5.00 -10.37
C LEU A 11 -11.65 -5.28 -9.68
N TYR A 12 -10.69 -5.90 -10.40
CA TYR A 12 -9.35 -6.14 -9.87
C TYR A 12 -8.60 -4.83 -9.58
N VAL A 13 -8.59 -3.87 -10.52
CA VAL A 13 -7.94 -2.57 -10.33
C VAL A 13 -8.58 -1.80 -9.18
N SER A 14 -9.92 -1.80 -9.10
CA SER A 14 -10.66 -1.19 -8.00
C SER A 14 -10.29 -1.83 -6.66
N ALA A 15 -10.25 -3.16 -6.59
CA ALA A 15 -9.81 -3.87 -5.39
C ALA A 15 -8.38 -3.46 -5.01
N ALA A 16 -7.44 -3.42 -5.97
CA ALA A 16 -6.06 -3.03 -5.75
C ALA A 16 -5.93 -1.62 -5.15
N GLN A 17 -6.77 -0.68 -5.60
CA GLN A 17 -6.78 0.69 -5.07
C GLN A 17 -7.37 0.78 -3.66
N HIS A 18 -8.42 0.02 -3.34
CA HIS A 18 -9.11 0.13 -2.04
C HIS A 18 -8.56 -0.80 -0.95
N LEU A 19 -8.06 -1.98 -1.31
CA LEU A 19 -7.57 -3.01 -0.38
C LEU A 19 -6.04 -3.07 -0.34
N GLY A 20 -5.36 -2.44 -1.30
CA GLY A 20 -3.93 -2.57 -1.55
C GLY A 20 -3.62 -3.73 -2.51
N ALA A 21 -2.53 -3.57 -3.27
CA ALA A 21 -2.12 -4.51 -4.32
C ALA A 21 -1.96 -5.95 -3.80
N THR A 22 -1.23 -6.14 -2.70
CA THR A 22 -0.96 -7.47 -2.13
C THR A 22 -2.23 -8.22 -1.71
N ARG A 23 -3.17 -7.53 -1.03
CA ARG A 23 -4.42 -8.16 -0.57
C ARG A 23 -5.34 -8.48 -1.75
N SER A 24 -5.37 -7.61 -2.75
CA SER A 24 -6.19 -7.81 -3.95
C SER A 24 -5.68 -8.94 -4.81
N GLN A 25 -4.35 -9.05 -4.95
CA GLN A 25 -3.72 -10.17 -5.64
C GLN A 25 -4.01 -11.51 -4.94
N LEU A 26 -4.02 -11.56 -3.60
CA LEU A 26 -4.41 -12.76 -2.86
C LEU A 26 -5.83 -13.20 -3.19
N LEU A 27 -6.78 -12.26 -3.11
CA LEU A 27 -8.19 -12.54 -3.40
C LEU A 27 -8.34 -13.02 -4.84
N PHE A 28 -7.70 -12.34 -5.79
CA PHE A 28 -7.78 -12.71 -7.20
C PHE A 28 -7.17 -14.09 -7.47
N ALA A 29 -6.05 -14.43 -6.81
CA ALA A 29 -5.42 -15.74 -6.95
C ALA A 29 -6.37 -16.90 -6.57
N THR A 30 -7.38 -16.67 -5.72
CA THR A 30 -8.35 -17.72 -5.35
C THR A 30 -9.36 -18.07 -6.46
N ALA A 31 -9.44 -17.29 -7.55
CA ALA A 31 -10.42 -17.48 -8.61
C ALA A 31 -10.48 -18.91 -9.23
N PRO A 32 -9.36 -19.62 -9.48
CA PRO A 32 -9.40 -20.99 -9.99
C PRO A 32 -10.14 -21.96 -9.07
N PHE A 33 -10.10 -21.76 -7.75
CA PHE A 33 -10.81 -22.62 -6.80
C PHE A 33 -12.32 -22.41 -6.86
N PHE A 34 -12.79 -21.18 -7.08
CA PHE A 34 -14.19 -20.92 -7.37
C PHE A 34 -14.65 -21.66 -8.62
N GLY A 35 -13.82 -21.68 -9.68
CA GLY A 35 -14.10 -22.46 -10.89
C GLY A 35 -14.25 -23.95 -10.60
N VAL A 36 -13.35 -24.53 -9.80
CA VAL A 36 -13.43 -25.95 -9.38
C VAL A 36 -14.71 -26.24 -8.60
N VAL A 37 -15.06 -25.39 -7.63
CA VAL A 37 -16.28 -25.57 -6.82
C VAL A 37 -17.54 -25.44 -7.69
N VAL A 38 -17.60 -24.43 -8.54
CA VAL A 38 -18.72 -24.21 -9.45
C VAL A 38 -18.86 -25.39 -10.42
N SER A 39 -17.76 -25.90 -10.96
CA SER A 39 -17.79 -27.06 -11.85
C SER A 39 -18.29 -28.32 -11.16
N ALA A 40 -17.79 -28.60 -9.94
CA ALA A 40 -18.24 -29.75 -9.16
C ALA A 40 -19.73 -29.66 -8.79
N VAL A 41 -20.24 -28.47 -8.42
CA VAL A 41 -21.63 -28.28 -7.99
C VAL A 41 -22.61 -28.23 -9.16
N LEU A 42 -22.28 -27.48 -10.22
CA LEU A 42 -23.21 -27.25 -11.33
C LEU A 42 -23.10 -28.30 -12.44
N LEU A 43 -21.90 -28.82 -12.70
CA LEU A 43 -21.65 -29.81 -13.76
C LEU A 43 -21.44 -31.23 -13.21
N GLY A 44 -21.30 -31.40 -11.90
CA GLY A 44 -21.08 -32.70 -11.28
C GLY A 44 -19.69 -33.28 -11.55
N GLU A 45 -18.70 -32.45 -11.88
CA GLU A 45 -17.35 -32.93 -12.13
C GLU A 45 -16.70 -33.51 -10.86
N PRO A 46 -16.01 -34.66 -10.97
CA PRO A 46 -15.36 -35.28 -9.83
C PRO A 46 -14.16 -34.44 -9.38
N LEU A 47 -14.02 -34.30 -8.06
CA LEU A 47 -12.85 -33.64 -7.49
C LEU A 47 -11.63 -34.59 -7.53
N MET A 48 -10.52 -34.08 -8.03
CA MET A 48 -9.26 -34.81 -8.17
C MET A 48 -8.31 -34.51 -7.02
N ALA A 49 -7.47 -35.48 -6.65
CA ALA A 49 -6.42 -35.31 -5.64
C ALA A 49 -5.51 -34.09 -5.92
N ALA A 50 -5.23 -33.80 -7.19
CA ALA A 50 -4.44 -32.63 -7.59
C ALA A 50 -5.04 -31.30 -7.12
N GLN A 51 -6.37 -31.16 -7.10
CA GLN A 51 -7.04 -29.94 -6.63
C GLN A 51 -6.84 -29.75 -5.12
N PHE A 52 -6.87 -30.83 -4.34
CA PHE A 52 -6.58 -30.77 -2.91
C PHE A 52 -5.13 -30.37 -2.63
N THR A 53 -4.17 -30.95 -3.36
CA THR A 53 -2.75 -30.56 -3.24
C THR A 53 -2.55 -29.10 -3.62
N ALA A 54 -3.17 -28.62 -4.69
CA ALA A 54 -3.13 -27.21 -5.08
C ALA A 54 -3.73 -26.29 -4.00
N SER A 55 -4.86 -26.66 -3.41
CA SER A 55 -5.47 -25.92 -2.29
C SER A 55 -4.54 -25.81 -1.09
N LEU A 56 -3.85 -26.89 -0.74
CA LEU A 56 -2.93 -26.91 0.40
C LEU A 56 -1.69 -26.02 0.15
N LEU A 57 -1.10 -26.10 -1.05
CA LEU A 57 0.02 -25.23 -1.44
C LEU A 57 -0.39 -23.76 -1.43
N MET A 58 -1.58 -23.45 -1.96
CA MET A 58 -2.14 -22.11 -1.95
C MET A 58 -2.31 -21.58 -0.52
N ALA A 59 -2.98 -22.34 0.35
CA ALA A 59 -3.20 -21.96 1.75
C ALA A 59 -1.86 -21.73 2.49
N THR A 60 -0.86 -22.55 2.18
CA THR A 60 0.49 -22.41 2.74
C THR A 60 1.15 -21.11 2.26
N GLY A 61 1.12 -20.83 0.96
CA GLY A 61 1.66 -19.60 0.39
C GLY A 61 0.98 -18.35 0.96
N ILE A 62 -0.34 -18.37 1.10
CA ILE A 62 -1.11 -17.31 1.76
C ILE A 62 -0.63 -17.12 3.21
N GLY A 63 -0.51 -18.21 3.97
CA GLY A 63 -0.04 -18.17 5.36
C GLY A 63 1.36 -17.58 5.51
N VAL A 64 2.30 -17.99 4.65
CA VAL A 64 3.65 -17.41 4.61
C VAL A 64 3.60 -15.91 4.30
N MET A 65 2.77 -15.49 3.35
CA MET A 65 2.68 -14.09 2.96
C MET A 65 2.08 -13.21 4.06
N PHE A 66 1.14 -13.73 4.86
CA PHE A 66 0.64 -13.04 6.07
C PHE A 66 1.68 -12.98 7.20
N ALA A 67 2.55 -13.99 7.31
CA ALA A 67 3.61 -14.03 8.31
C ALA A 67 4.79 -13.11 7.97
N ALA A 68 4.99 -12.78 6.70
CA ALA A 68 6.06 -11.89 6.24
C ALA A 68 5.84 -10.45 6.72
N ARG A 69 6.72 -9.95 7.59
CA ARG A 69 6.76 -8.54 8.01
C ARG A 69 7.87 -7.81 7.26
N HIS A 70 7.53 -6.74 6.56
CA HIS A 70 8.51 -5.85 5.93
C HIS A 70 8.45 -4.48 6.62
N GLY A 71 9.55 -4.10 7.27
CA GLY A 71 9.82 -2.73 7.68
C GLY A 71 10.95 -2.20 6.81
N HIS A 72 10.72 -1.06 6.16
CA HIS A 72 11.77 -0.39 5.39
C HIS A 72 12.28 0.79 6.21
N ALA A 73 13.60 0.89 6.31
CA ALA A 73 14.24 2.11 6.74
C ALA A 73 14.23 3.08 5.55
N HIS A 74 13.67 4.27 5.76
CA HIS A 74 13.69 5.35 4.80
C HIS A 74 14.61 6.45 5.33
N VAL A 75 15.42 7.01 4.44
CA VAL A 75 16.18 8.24 4.68
C VAL A 75 15.58 9.28 3.76
N HIS A 76 15.11 10.38 4.34
CA HIS A 76 14.70 11.56 3.58
C HIS A 76 15.93 12.42 3.34
N ASP A 77 16.18 12.77 2.08
CA ASP A 77 17.20 13.74 1.70
C ASP A 77 16.85 15.13 2.26
N PRO A 78 17.84 16.03 2.47
CA PRO A 78 17.56 17.40 2.84
C PRO A 78 16.59 18.03 1.86
N PHE A 79 15.53 18.62 2.39
CA PHE A 79 14.51 19.31 1.61
C PHE A 79 14.26 20.66 2.23
N SER A 80 13.97 21.64 1.38
CA SER A 80 13.60 22.98 1.80
C SER A 80 12.21 23.33 1.31
N ASP A 81 11.39 23.83 2.23
CA ASP A 81 10.07 24.36 1.95
C ASP A 81 9.90 25.76 2.52
N THR A 82 8.84 26.39 2.04
CA THR A 82 8.32 27.64 2.55
C THR A 82 6.89 27.34 2.97
N HIS A 83 6.60 27.41 4.27
CA HIS A 83 5.26 27.25 4.78
C HIS A 83 5.01 28.16 5.99
N ALA A 84 3.72 28.42 6.25
CA ALA A 84 3.28 29.28 7.33
C ALA A 84 3.25 28.49 8.65
N HIS A 85 3.91 29.01 9.67
CA HIS A 85 4.04 28.42 10.99
C HIS A 85 3.48 29.34 12.07
N ARG A 86 3.27 28.77 13.26
CA ARG A 86 2.81 29.48 14.44
C ARG A 86 3.78 29.22 15.60
N ASP A 87 4.23 30.27 16.24
CA ASP A 87 5.38 30.25 17.18
C ASP A 87 5.17 29.42 18.48
N ASP A 88 3.99 28.85 18.70
CA ASP A 88 3.63 28.10 19.91
C ASP A 88 3.59 26.57 19.74
N ASP A 89 4.13 26.02 18.65
CA ASP A 89 4.02 24.61 18.30
C ASP A 89 5.13 23.67 18.84
N GLU A 90 6.02 24.20 19.71
CA GLU A 90 7.14 23.47 20.34
C GLU A 90 8.14 22.81 19.35
N HIS A 91 8.10 23.13 18.05
CA HIS A 91 8.93 22.49 17.02
C HIS A 91 9.99 23.40 16.38
N HIS A 92 10.16 24.62 16.87
CA HIS A 92 11.15 25.56 16.36
C HIS A 92 12.19 25.99 17.41
N SER A 93 13.48 25.88 17.06
CA SER A 93 14.61 26.39 17.85
C SER A 93 15.29 27.57 17.15
N HIS A 94 14.62 28.71 17.09
CA HIS A 94 15.27 29.97 16.73
C HIS A 94 14.75 31.14 17.57
N ASP A 95 15.56 32.19 17.69
CA ASP A 95 15.28 33.36 18.53
C ASP A 95 14.46 34.38 17.75
N HIS A 96 13.28 34.75 18.25
CA HIS A 96 12.42 35.76 17.63
C HIS A 96 12.77 37.16 18.17
N ALA A 97 12.77 38.17 17.29
CA ALA A 97 12.67 39.55 17.76
C ALA A 97 11.31 39.76 18.43
N GLU A 98 11.24 40.50 19.55
CA GLU A 98 10.05 40.66 20.41
C GLU A 98 8.77 41.18 19.70
N THR A 99 8.87 41.61 18.44
CA THR A 99 7.76 42.16 17.64
C THR A 99 7.37 41.30 16.44
N ALA A 100 7.79 40.03 16.38
CA ALA A 100 7.42 39.13 15.28
C ALA A 100 5.92 38.76 15.32
N PRO A 101 5.25 38.64 14.15
CA PRO A 101 3.86 38.19 14.08
C PRO A 101 3.75 36.70 14.41
N LEU A 102 2.74 36.35 15.22
CA LEU A 102 2.46 35.00 15.73
C LEU A 102 2.26 33.93 14.63
N ILE A 103 1.97 34.35 13.40
CA ILE A 103 1.93 33.48 12.22
C ILE A 103 2.81 34.13 11.16
N HIS A 104 3.79 33.39 10.67
CA HIS A 104 4.71 33.89 9.66
C HIS A 104 5.17 32.77 8.72
N GLU A 105 5.66 33.15 7.55
CA GLU A 105 6.12 32.25 6.50
C GLU A 105 7.58 32.59 6.19
N HIS A 106 8.45 31.59 6.26
CA HIS A 106 9.82 31.70 5.78
C HIS A 106 10.34 30.36 5.29
N TRP A 107 11.48 30.45 4.60
CA TRP A 107 12.20 29.30 4.08
C TRP A 107 12.94 28.59 5.22
N HIS A 108 12.77 27.27 5.30
CA HIS A 108 13.53 26.41 6.19
C HIS A 108 14.15 25.24 5.44
N GLU A 109 15.27 24.75 5.96
CA GLU A 109 15.91 23.53 5.50
C GLU A 109 15.77 22.45 6.58
N HIS A 110 15.22 21.30 6.20
CA HIS A 110 15.13 20.14 7.08
C HIS A 110 16.36 19.27 6.93
N GLU A 111 16.99 18.92 8.05
CA GLU A 111 18.09 17.96 8.11
C GLU A 111 17.64 16.54 7.70
N PRO A 112 18.55 15.67 7.21
CA PRO A 112 18.21 14.31 6.82
C PRO A 112 17.55 13.53 7.95
N LEU A 113 16.33 13.05 7.71
CA LEU A 113 15.57 12.26 8.69
C LEU A 113 15.54 10.79 8.28
N ALA A 114 16.15 9.94 9.09
CA ALA A 114 16.02 8.50 8.97
C ALA A 114 14.90 7.99 9.89
N HIS A 115 13.90 7.33 9.33
CA HIS A 115 12.86 6.68 10.11
C HIS A 115 12.44 5.34 9.51
N ALA A 116 11.86 4.48 10.35
CA ALA A 116 11.31 3.20 9.94
C ALA A 116 9.85 3.13 10.37
N HIS A 117 8.96 2.86 9.41
CA HIS A 117 7.56 2.58 9.68
C HIS A 117 7.13 1.32 8.91
N PRO A 118 6.10 0.60 9.40
CA PRO A 118 5.47 -0.46 8.62
C PRO A 118 4.96 0.12 7.29
N HIS A 119 5.24 -0.57 6.18
CA HIS A 119 4.77 -0.11 4.87
C HIS A 119 3.26 -0.32 4.76
N TRP A 120 2.49 0.77 4.78
CA TRP A 120 1.08 0.78 4.40
C TRP A 120 0.95 1.09 2.90
N PRO A 121 -0.01 0.47 2.19
CA PRO A 121 -0.29 0.86 0.82
C PRO A 121 -0.88 2.27 0.81
N ASP A 122 -0.04 3.28 0.59
CA ASP A 122 -0.48 4.65 0.38
C ASP A 122 -0.41 4.99 -1.11
N LEU A 123 -1.55 5.45 -1.65
CA LEU A 123 -1.69 5.94 -3.02
C LEU A 123 -0.96 7.27 -3.24
N HIS A 124 -0.62 7.99 -2.17
CA HIS A 124 -0.04 9.33 -2.19
C HIS A 124 1.47 9.35 -1.89
N HIS A 125 2.02 8.27 -1.32
CA HIS A 125 3.47 8.09 -1.20
C HIS A 125 4.09 7.76 -2.56
N ARG A 126 4.51 8.79 -3.29
CA ARG A 126 5.39 8.64 -4.46
C ARG A 126 6.84 8.59 -3.99
N HIS A 127 7.47 7.43 -4.12
CA HIS A 127 8.92 7.33 -3.97
C HIS A 127 9.60 7.91 -5.22
N ARG A 128 10.54 8.86 -5.04
CA ARG A 128 11.61 9.05 -6.03
C ARG A 128 12.60 7.92 -5.81
N HIS A 129 12.66 7.00 -6.76
CA HIS A 129 13.75 6.03 -6.81
C HIS A 129 14.99 6.73 -7.38
N SER A 130 16.09 6.66 -6.66
CA SER A 130 17.45 6.86 -7.18
C SER A 130 18.01 5.55 -7.69
#